data_AF-A0A4R3L4U8-F1
#
_entry.id   AF-A0A4R3L4U8-F1
#
_cell.length_a   1.000
_cell.length_b   1.000
_cell.length_c   1.000
_cell.angle_alpha   90.00
_cell.angle_beta   90.00
_cell.angle_gamma   90.00
#
_symmetry.space_group_name_H-M   'P 1'
#
loop_
_entity.id
_entity.type
_entity.pdbx_description
1 polymer ?
#
loop_
_entity_poly.entity_id
_entity_poly.type
_entity_poly.pdbx_seq_one_letter_code
_entity_poly.pdbx_strand_id
1 'polypeptide(L)'
;MVGRNDVGRNDSCPCGSGKKYKKCCERVIAFSIAEQAREQRDQRLKRELLFKLSLWFNQRFSPEMHQQWGETYKQLLQTPLDQSIPENFSLFRLWLLLDSPCYQGKRPVESWMKTIRNSPAKERVARSFCEAQFSVYEIKEIKEESMLFQSLMDGKEYEVKKGGSLVCPSIVFTRLIRLGNQYELFGPYKVFVHEMRGEILVQLEKYTHQKDHMLQVLGWSINRAKEMKKIEKLVSTPPELLEDGMKETPFFSAVEPTTVDQTLPKHITRQLEEFFNEFVEQFHEKTRSYYQNSIFLLYKYISQRYGESFNWEKLNEDALSRFLGVWYLDQGKVTPNGSKIFLNTLKYLFRWLQQEEISDVYENFKKVYVLLIRTLPATAKVKTWMMEYGVNKQIGHADESIGVYQLGVSSTGPVAYIKDHWLPVQMERFPSEWAEIRFWIKGAIQVDSKGCQFSKVEGVYPVILVDKQLQVSNSKY
;
A
#
# COMPACT_ATOMS: atom_id res chain seq x y z
N MET A 1 32.94 3.97 33.45
CA MET A 1 32.99 2.99 34.55
C MET A 1 32.49 3.68 35.81
N VAL A 2 31.28 3.36 36.29
CA VAL A 2 30.80 3.82 37.61
C VAL A 2 30.71 2.56 38.49
N GLY A 3 31.37 2.63 39.63
CA GLY A 3 31.76 1.49 40.45
C GLY A 3 30.61 0.71 41.08
N ARG A 4 30.87 -0.59 41.30
CA ARG A 4 30.16 -1.42 42.27
C ARG A 4 30.25 -0.76 43.64
N ASN A 5 29.19 -0.08 44.07
CA ASN A 5 28.94 0.15 45.49
C ASN A 5 28.09 -1.02 45.97
N ASP A 6 28.69 -1.91 46.75
CA ASP A 6 27.97 -2.98 47.46
C ASP A 6 27.09 -2.34 48.56
N VAL A 7 25.91 -1.86 48.17
CA VAL A 7 24.88 -1.41 49.11
C VAL A 7 24.50 -2.59 50.00
N GLY A 8 24.67 -2.44 51.31
CA GLY A 8 24.33 -3.48 52.27
C GLY A 8 22.85 -3.81 52.24
N ARG A 9 22.49 -5.09 52.38
CA ARG A 9 21.10 -5.58 52.29
C ARG A 9 20.08 -4.81 53.16
N ASN A 10 20.53 -4.29 54.30
CA ASN A 10 19.68 -3.57 55.25
C ASN A 10 19.71 -2.05 55.07
N ASP A 11 20.57 -1.52 54.20
CA ASP A 11 20.75 -0.09 53.98
C ASP A 11 19.57 0.51 53.23
N SER A 12 19.42 1.83 53.32
CA SER A 12 18.43 2.57 52.53
C SER A 12 18.68 2.37 51.04
N CYS A 13 17.61 2.07 50.30
CA CYS A 13 17.71 1.75 48.88
C CYS A 13 18.14 2.97 48.05
N PRO A 14 19.13 2.85 47.15
CA PRO A 14 19.69 3.98 46.39
C PRO A 14 18.73 4.60 45.37
N CYS A 15 17.57 3.98 45.12
CA CYS A 15 16.53 4.55 44.25
C CYS A 15 15.69 5.66 44.89
N GLY A 16 15.99 6.04 46.15
CA GLY A 16 15.28 7.11 46.85
C GLY A 16 13.91 6.71 47.41
N SER A 17 13.55 5.42 47.40
CA SER A 17 12.24 4.94 47.87
C SER A 17 12.03 4.97 49.39
N GLY A 18 13.07 5.27 50.18
CA GLY A 18 13.04 5.23 51.65
C GLY A 18 12.94 3.83 52.26
N LYS A 19 12.88 2.76 51.46
CA LYS A 19 12.80 1.35 51.93
C LYS A 19 14.20 0.74 52.06
N LYS A 20 14.35 -0.31 52.88
CA LYS A 20 15.59 -1.13 52.92
C LYS A 20 15.84 -1.79 51.56
N TYR A 21 17.09 -1.85 51.09
CA TYR A 21 17.48 -2.40 49.79
C TYR A 21 16.88 -3.80 49.54
N LYS A 22 16.95 -4.71 50.53
CA LYS A 22 16.35 -6.07 50.47
C LYS A 22 14.84 -6.14 50.32
N LYS A 23 14.13 -5.04 50.59
CA LYS A 23 12.67 -4.91 50.44
C LYS A 23 12.29 -4.07 49.22
N CYS A 24 13.27 -3.58 48.45
CA CYS A 24 13.08 -2.70 47.30
C CYS A 24 13.85 -3.23 46.08
N CYS A 25 14.88 -2.52 45.61
CA CYS A 25 15.56 -2.85 44.34
C CYS A 25 16.15 -4.26 44.31
N GLU A 26 16.64 -4.83 45.42
CA GLU A 26 17.13 -6.23 45.44
C GLU A 26 16.04 -7.22 45.00
N ARG A 27 14.80 -7.03 45.45
CA ARG A 27 13.67 -7.88 45.04
C ARG A 27 13.33 -7.66 43.58
N VAL A 28 13.30 -6.41 43.12
CA VAL A 28 13.02 -6.07 41.71
C VAL A 28 14.05 -6.73 40.79
N ILE A 29 15.33 -6.64 41.15
CA ILE A 29 16.43 -7.29 40.42
C ILE A 29 16.27 -8.81 40.46
N ALA A 30 16.00 -9.40 41.63
CA ALA A 30 15.79 -10.84 41.75
C ALA A 30 14.59 -11.35 40.94
N PHE A 31 13.48 -10.61 40.89
CA PHE A 31 12.33 -10.90 40.03
C PHE A 31 12.71 -10.81 38.55
N SER A 32 13.43 -9.76 38.14
CA SER A 32 13.88 -9.60 36.75
C SER A 32 14.81 -10.75 36.30
N ILE A 33 15.76 -11.16 37.14
CA ILE A 33 16.65 -12.30 36.85
C ILE A 33 15.85 -13.61 36.76
N ALA A 34 14.90 -13.83 37.68
CA ALA A 34 14.06 -15.01 37.66
C ALA A 34 13.14 -15.06 36.42
N GLU A 35 12.63 -13.91 35.98
CA GLU A 35 11.83 -13.77 34.77
C GLU A 35 12.65 -14.04 33.50
N GLN A 36 13.85 -13.46 33.38
CA GLN A 36 14.79 -13.77 32.30
C GLN A 36 15.16 -15.25 32.26
N ALA A 37 15.43 -15.88 33.42
CA ALA A 37 15.75 -17.31 33.48
C ALA A 37 14.55 -18.20 33.08
N ARG A 38 13.32 -17.78 33.38
CA ARG A 38 12.09 -18.45 32.90
C ARG A 38 11.94 -18.29 31.39
N GLU A 39 12.12 -17.08 30.88
CA GLU A 39 12.03 -16.79 29.44
C GLU A 39 13.03 -17.62 28.63
N GLN A 40 14.30 -17.65 29.05
CA GLN A 40 15.33 -18.45 28.39
C GLN A 40 15.00 -19.95 28.40
N ARG A 41 14.40 -20.45 29.49
CA ARG A 41 13.96 -21.85 29.57
C ARG A 41 12.81 -22.13 28.60
N ASP A 42 11.81 -21.25 28.55
CA ASP A 42 10.67 -21.38 27.65
C ASP A 42 11.09 -21.25 26.18
N GLN A 43 12.06 -20.38 25.86
CA GLN A 43 12.65 -20.30 24.50
C GLN A 43 13.39 -21.59 24.10
N ARG A 44 14.14 -22.21 25.03
CA ARG A 44 14.79 -23.51 24.79
C ARG A 44 13.75 -24.60 24.54
N LEU A 45 12.71 -24.65 25.38
CA LEU A 45 11.60 -25.59 25.22
C LEU A 45 10.86 -25.37 23.91
N LYS A 46 10.59 -24.11 23.51
CA LYS A 46 9.98 -23.77 22.22
C LYS A 46 10.76 -24.40 21.06
N ARG A 47 12.08 -24.21 21.02
CA ARG A 47 12.94 -24.78 19.96
C ARG A 47 12.93 -26.32 19.99
N GLU A 48 13.08 -26.92 21.17
CA GLU A 48 13.05 -28.38 21.34
C GLU A 48 11.72 -28.98 20.86
N LEU A 49 10.61 -28.38 21.28
CA LEU A 49 9.27 -28.87 20.99
C LEU A 49 8.89 -28.67 19.53
N LEU A 50 9.25 -27.53 18.92
CA LEU A 50 9.04 -27.32 17.48
C LEU A 50 9.82 -28.35 16.65
N PHE A 51 11.07 -28.64 17.03
CA PHE A 51 11.86 -29.69 16.40
C PHE A 51 11.21 -31.07 16.54
N LYS A 52 10.75 -31.42 17.75
CA LYS A 52 10.06 -32.69 18.01
C LYS A 52 8.75 -32.83 17.26
N LEU A 53 7.96 -31.76 17.16
CA LEU A 53 6.74 -31.72 16.36
C LEU A 53 7.06 -31.97 14.88
N SER A 54 8.06 -31.26 14.34
CA SER A 54 8.52 -31.44 12.97
C SER A 54 8.96 -32.88 12.69
N LEU A 55 9.78 -33.47 13.56
CA LEU A 55 10.23 -34.85 13.44
C LEU A 55 9.06 -35.85 13.50
N TRP A 56 8.14 -35.66 14.45
CA TRP A 56 6.96 -36.50 14.62
C TRP A 56 6.06 -36.47 13.38
N PHE A 57 5.88 -35.30 12.79
CA PHE A 57 5.06 -35.12 11.59
C PHE A 57 5.75 -35.68 10.35
N ASN A 58 7.06 -35.47 10.18
CA ASN A 58 7.80 -35.98 9.02
C ASN A 58 7.74 -37.51 8.89
N GLN A 59 7.71 -38.25 10.01
CA GLN A 59 7.53 -39.71 10.00
C GLN A 59 6.15 -40.17 9.49
N ARG A 60 5.17 -39.26 9.43
CA ARG A 60 3.76 -39.51 9.10
C ARG A 60 3.32 -38.78 7.84
N PHE A 61 4.21 -38.00 7.23
CA PHE A 61 3.92 -37.13 6.11
C PHE A 61 4.29 -37.84 4.81
N SER A 62 3.28 -38.33 4.08
CA SER A 62 3.49 -39.08 2.85
C SER A 62 3.71 -38.14 1.63
N PRO A 63 4.32 -38.62 0.54
CA PRO A 63 4.44 -37.86 -0.71
C PRO A 63 3.09 -37.42 -1.29
N GLU A 64 2.06 -38.26 -1.16
CA GLU A 64 0.70 -37.96 -1.64
C GLU A 64 0.10 -36.80 -0.84
N MET A 65 0.27 -36.81 0.49
CA MET A 65 -0.12 -35.70 1.35
C MET A 65 0.63 -34.41 0.97
N HIS A 66 1.92 -34.53 0.63
CA HIS A 66 2.72 -33.38 0.22
C HIS A 66 2.17 -32.73 -1.05
N GLN A 67 1.84 -33.54 -2.06
CA GLN A 67 1.28 -33.06 -3.31
C GLN A 67 -0.10 -32.41 -3.08
N GLN A 68 -1.02 -33.13 -2.44
CA GLN A 68 -2.39 -32.66 -2.21
C GLN A 68 -2.42 -31.34 -1.43
N TRP A 69 -1.69 -31.27 -0.31
CA TRP A 69 -1.67 -30.08 0.52
C TRP A 69 -0.81 -28.97 -0.07
N GLY A 70 0.15 -29.31 -0.92
CA GLY A 70 0.88 -28.35 -1.75
C GLY A 70 -0.04 -27.64 -2.74
N GLU A 71 -0.88 -28.39 -3.46
CA GLU A 71 -1.89 -27.83 -4.37
C GLU A 71 -2.91 -26.97 -3.62
N THR A 72 -3.42 -27.47 -2.48
CA THR A 72 -4.34 -26.71 -1.62
C THR A 72 -3.71 -25.39 -1.17
N TYR A 73 -2.45 -25.42 -0.74
CA TYR A 73 -1.73 -24.22 -0.32
C TYR A 73 -1.54 -23.22 -1.46
N LYS A 74 -1.21 -23.68 -2.67
CA LYS A 74 -1.10 -22.82 -3.86
C LYS A 74 -2.43 -22.18 -4.24
N GLN A 75 -3.53 -22.94 -4.16
CA GLN A 75 -4.88 -22.43 -4.40
C GLN A 75 -5.24 -21.34 -3.39
N LEU A 76 -4.98 -21.59 -2.10
CA LEU A 76 -5.21 -20.60 -1.05
C LEU A 76 -4.37 -19.33 -1.27
N LEU A 77 -3.11 -19.44 -1.69
CA LEU A 77 -2.27 -18.29 -2.01
C LEU A 77 -2.60 -17.62 -3.36
N GLN A 78 -3.55 -18.15 -4.14
CA GLN A 78 -3.87 -17.66 -5.48
C GLN A 78 -2.62 -17.59 -6.39
N THR A 79 -1.75 -18.61 -6.26
CA THR A 79 -0.52 -18.75 -7.05
C THR A 79 -0.70 -19.80 -8.15
N PRO A 80 -0.07 -19.61 -9.33
CA PRO A 80 -0.13 -20.58 -10.42
C PRO A 80 0.31 -21.99 -9.97
N LEU A 81 -0.46 -23.02 -10.35
CA LEU A 81 -0.24 -24.41 -9.90
C LEU A 81 1.03 -25.04 -10.50
N ASP A 82 1.45 -24.54 -11.66
CA ASP A 82 2.64 -24.92 -12.45
C ASP A 82 3.95 -24.41 -11.83
N GLN A 83 3.91 -23.37 -10.98
CA GLN A 83 5.08 -22.88 -10.28
C GLN A 83 5.40 -23.73 -9.05
N SER A 84 6.69 -24.05 -8.85
CA SER A 84 7.15 -24.68 -7.62
C SER A 84 6.94 -23.75 -6.42
N ILE A 85 6.60 -24.32 -5.26
CA ILE A 85 6.54 -23.54 -4.02
C ILE A 85 7.96 -23.02 -3.76
N PRO A 86 8.22 -21.70 -3.68
CA PRO A 86 9.56 -21.15 -3.57
C PRO A 86 10.34 -21.73 -2.37
N GLU A 87 11.68 -21.81 -2.50
CA GLU A 87 12.62 -22.38 -1.50
C GLU A 87 12.54 -21.77 -0.09
N ASN A 88 11.79 -20.67 0.09
CA ASN A 88 11.43 -20.05 1.37
C ASN A 88 10.42 -20.90 2.19
N PHE A 89 10.58 -22.22 2.19
CA PHE A 89 9.64 -23.27 2.58
C PHE A 89 9.17 -23.27 4.06
N SER A 90 9.61 -22.30 4.85
CA SER A 90 9.28 -22.17 6.28
C SER A 90 7.81 -21.84 6.52
N LEU A 91 7.17 -21.04 5.66
CA LEU A 91 5.76 -20.67 5.84
C LEU A 91 4.82 -21.84 5.55
N PHE A 92 5.05 -22.56 4.45
CA PHE A 92 4.28 -23.76 4.08
C PHE A 92 4.44 -24.87 5.13
N ARG A 93 5.66 -25.13 5.59
CA ARG A 93 5.90 -26.13 6.64
C ARG A 93 5.20 -25.78 7.94
N LEU A 94 5.27 -24.53 8.40
CA LEU A 94 4.59 -24.12 9.62
C LEU A 94 3.06 -24.16 9.46
N TRP A 95 2.55 -23.77 8.29
CA TRP A 95 1.12 -23.91 7.99
C TRP A 95 0.65 -25.36 8.07
N LEU A 96 1.42 -26.30 7.49
CA LEU A 96 1.11 -27.73 7.60
C LEU A 96 1.06 -28.19 9.05
N LEU A 97 2.02 -27.76 9.88
CA LEU A 97 2.13 -28.20 11.27
C LEU A 97 1.03 -27.61 12.17
N LEU A 98 0.65 -26.35 11.95
CA LEU A 98 -0.09 -25.54 12.93
C LEU A 98 -1.53 -25.21 12.53
N ASP A 99 -1.85 -25.20 11.23
CA ASP A 99 -3.12 -24.67 10.74
C ASP A 99 -3.88 -25.68 9.88
N SER A 100 -3.19 -26.40 8.98
CA SER A 100 -3.87 -27.27 8.03
C SER A 100 -4.40 -28.54 8.72
N PRO A 101 -5.65 -28.97 8.43
CA PRO A 101 -6.20 -30.21 8.98
C PRO A 101 -5.69 -31.45 8.21
N CYS A 102 -4.39 -31.50 7.92
CA CYS A 102 -3.79 -32.48 7.02
C CYS A 102 -3.59 -33.87 7.64
N TYR A 103 -3.68 -34.01 8.97
CA TYR A 103 -3.46 -35.27 9.63
C TYR A 103 -4.76 -35.78 10.26
N GLN A 104 -5.37 -36.81 9.65
CA GLN A 104 -6.65 -37.39 10.10
C GLN A 104 -7.77 -36.34 10.26
N GLY A 105 -7.79 -35.33 9.38
CA GLY A 105 -8.76 -34.22 9.43
C GLY A 105 -8.53 -33.24 10.58
N LYS A 106 -7.38 -33.29 11.26
CA LYS A 106 -7.01 -32.43 12.39
C LYS A 106 -5.67 -31.75 12.15
N ARG A 107 -5.40 -30.69 12.92
CA ARG A 107 -4.11 -29.99 12.86
C ARG A 107 -3.03 -30.90 13.47
N PRO A 108 -1.87 -31.10 12.82
CA PRO A 108 -0.82 -31.97 13.36
C PRO A 108 -0.39 -31.61 14.78
N VAL A 109 -0.29 -30.30 15.09
CA VAL A 109 0.04 -29.82 16.44
C VAL A 109 -0.94 -30.31 17.52
N GLU A 110 -2.24 -30.41 17.21
CA GLU A 110 -3.25 -30.88 18.17
C GLU A 110 -3.12 -32.37 18.46
N SER A 111 -2.84 -33.15 17.42
CA SER A 111 -2.62 -34.60 17.53
C SER A 111 -1.30 -34.89 18.25
N TRP A 112 -0.25 -34.13 17.93
CA TRP A 112 1.05 -34.26 18.57
C TRP A 112 1.03 -33.84 20.04
N MET A 113 0.33 -32.77 20.40
CA MET A 113 0.23 -32.28 21.78
C MET A 113 -0.26 -33.37 22.75
N LYS A 114 -1.15 -34.27 22.30
CA LYS A 114 -1.64 -35.41 23.10
C LYS A 114 -0.57 -36.45 23.42
N THR A 115 0.55 -36.44 22.69
CA THR A 115 1.68 -37.34 22.94
C THR A 115 2.59 -36.84 24.06
N ILE A 116 2.50 -35.56 24.43
CA ILE A 116 3.26 -34.97 25.53
C ILE A 116 2.65 -35.47 26.85
N ARG A 117 3.46 -36.17 27.65
CA ARG A 117 3.07 -36.68 28.97
C ARG A 117 3.98 -36.13 30.05
N ASN A 118 3.42 -35.93 31.25
CA ASN A 118 4.15 -35.68 32.49
C ASN A 118 5.10 -34.47 32.46
N SER A 119 4.71 -33.36 31.82
CA SER A 119 5.53 -32.14 31.85
C SER A 119 4.71 -30.86 31.65
N PRO A 120 4.30 -30.20 32.75
CA PRO A 120 3.48 -28.98 32.70
C PRO A 120 4.12 -27.85 31.88
N ALA A 121 5.45 -27.72 31.92
CA ALA A 121 6.17 -26.72 31.14
C ALA A 121 6.10 -26.99 29.63
N LYS A 122 6.22 -28.27 29.21
CA LYS A 122 6.11 -28.65 27.79
C LYS A 122 4.68 -28.53 27.29
N GLU A 123 3.70 -28.93 28.10
CA GLU A 123 2.28 -28.78 27.80
C GLU A 123 1.89 -27.31 27.60
N ARG A 124 2.40 -26.40 28.45
CA ARG A 124 2.17 -24.96 28.30
C ARG A 124 2.67 -24.44 26.95
N VAL A 125 3.93 -24.73 26.60
CA VAL A 125 4.51 -24.26 25.33
C VAL A 125 3.82 -24.90 24.12
N ALA A 126 3.47 -26.19 24.20
CA ALA A 126 2.72 -26.87 23.13
C ALA A 126 1.31 -26.29 22.95
N ARG A 127 0.63 -25.90 24.04
CA ARG A 127 -0.64 -25.17 23.98
C ARG A 127 -0.47 -23.82 23.26
N SER A 128 0.61 -23.09 23.56
CA SER A 128 0.93 -21.86 22.84
C SER A 128 1.11 -22.07 21.33
N PHE A 129 1.57 -23.24 20.87
CA PHE A 129 1.57 -23.57 19.44
C PHE A 129 0.18 -23.76 18.85
N CYS A 130 -0.74 -24.38 19.58
CA CYS A 130 -2.13 -24.57 19.14
C CYS A 130 -2.90 -23.24 19.03
N GLU A 131 -2.57 -22.29 19.92
CA GLU A 131 -3.17 -20.95 20.00
C GLU A 131 -2.50 -19.93 19.06
N ALA A 132 -1.29 -20.20 18.58
CA ALA A 132 -0.55 -19.32 17.69
C ALA A 132 -1.13 -19.34 16.26
N GLN A 133 -2.14 -18.50 16.05
CA GLN A 133 -2.81 -18.36 14.76
C GLN A 133 -2.04 -17.45 13.81
N PHE A 134 -2.05 -17.80 12.52
CA PHE A 134 -1.57 -16.91 11.46
C PHE A 134 -2.60 -15.80 11.23
N SER A 135 -2.17 -14.56 11.39
CA SER A 135 -3.03 -13.40 11.24
C SER A 135 -2.26 -12.20 10.71
N VAL A 136 -2.94 -11.07 10.62
CA VAL A 136 -2.44 -9.82 10.09
C VAL A 136 -2.55 -8.71 11.13
N TYR A 137 -1.46 -7.96 11.28
CA TYR A 137 -1.30 -6.95 12.31
C TYR A 137 -0.77 -5.66 11.70
N GLU A 138 -1.16 -4.53 12.27
CA GLU A 138 -0.58 -3.22 12.03
C GLU A 138 0.41 -2.90 13.15
N ILE A 139 1.63 -2.48 12.80
CA ILE A 139 2.58 -1.95 13.78
C ILE A 139 2.22 -0.50 14.07
N LYS A 140 1.80 -0.23 15.31
CA LYS A 140 1.43 1.10 15.79
C LYS A 140 2.61 1.89 16.33
N GLU A 141 3.51 1.20 17.03
CA GLU A 141 4.62 1.83 17.74
C GLU A 141 5.81 0.86 17.82
N ILE A 142 7.03 1.38 17.70
CA ILE A 142 8.27 0.65 17.94
C ILE A 142 9.02 1.35 19.08
N LYS A 143 9.21 0.62 20.19
CA LYS A 143 9.99 1.06 21.36
C LYS A 143 11.41 0.49 21.30
N GLU A 144 12.22 0.76 22.33
CA GLU A 144 13.58 0.23 22.44
C GLU A 144 13.57 -1.31 22.46
N GLU A 145 12.74 -1.92 23.32
CA GLU A 145 12.72 -3.37 23.59
C GLU A 145 11.43 -4.10 23.13
N SER A 146 10.37 -3.36 22.80
CA SER A 146 9.07 -3.91 22.39
C SER A 146 8.47 -3.18 21.19
N MET A 147 7.44 -3.79 20.59
CA MET A 147 6.66 -3.25 19.48
C MET A 147 5.17 -3.46 19.77
N LEU A 148 4.34 -2.46 19.48
CA LEU A 148 2.90 -2.55 19.67
C LEU A 148 2.22 -2.98 18.36
N PHE A 149 1.64 -4.17 18.37
CA PHE A 149 0.92 -4.76 17.24
C PHE A 149 -0.58 -4.65 17.50
N GLN A 150 -1.34 -4.13 16.55
CA GLN A 150 -2.80 -4.17 16.57
C GLN A 150 -3.28 -5.18 15.54
N SER A 151 -4.07 -6.16 15.97
CA SER A 151 -4.71 -7.11 15.07
C SER A 151 -5.75 -6.38 14.20
N LEU A 152 -5.68 -6.56 12.89
CA LEU A 152 -6.67 -6.00 11.97
C LEU A 152 -7.98 -6.80 11.94
N MET A 153 -8.04 -7.93 12.65
CA MET A 153 -9.23 -8.79 12.71
C MET A 153 -10.21 -8.35 13.81
N ASP A 154 -9.69 -8.06 14.99
CA ASP A 154 -10.47 -7.82 16.21
C ASP A 154 -10.08 -6.51 16.93
N GLY A 155 -9.11 -5.77 16.37
CA GLY A 155 -8.61 -4.53 16.96
C GLY A 155 -7.76 -4.72 18.23
N LYS A 156 -7.52 -5.96 18.65
CA LYS A 156 -6.80 -6.25 19.89
C LYS A 156 -5.33 -5.92 19.76
N GLU A 157 -4.78 -5.35 20.83
CA GLU A 157 -3.39 -4.95 20.90
C GLU A 157 -2.53 -6.01 21.60
N TYR A 158 -1.31 -6.16 21.11
CA TYR A 158 -0.32 -7.11 21.56
C TYR A 158 1.02 -6.39 21.71
N GLU A 159 1.58 -6.44 22.92
CA GLU A 159 2.97 -6.03 23.13
C GLU A 159 3.90 -7.18 22.76
N VAL A 160 4.64 -7.00 21.67
CA VAL A 160 5.50 -8.01 21.06
C VAL A 160 6.95 -7.64 21.31
N LYS A 161 7.75 -8.59 21.77
CA LYS A 161 9.19 -8.44 21.91
C LYS A 161 9.81 -8.03 20.57
N LYS A 162 10.68 -7.02 20.60
CA LYS A 162 11.31 -6.51 19.39
C LYS A 162 12.09 -7.61 18.68
N GLY A 163 11.84 -7.75 17.37
CA GLY A 163 12.44 -8.79 16.55
C GLY A 163 12.58 -8.34 15.10
N GLY A 164 13.81 -8.33 14.59
CA GLY A 164 14.13 -7.89 13.23
C GLY A 164 14.09 -6.37 13.03
N SER A 165 14.45 -5.94 11.83
CA SER A 165 14.37 -4.53 11.39
C SER A 165 13.00 -4.27 10.75
N LEU A 166 11.99 -4.08 11.59
CA LEU A 166 10.65 -3.67 11.15
C LEU A 166 10.53 -2.15 11.13
N VAL A 167 9.75 -1.63 10.18
CA VAL A 167 9.50 -0.19 10.00
C VAL A 167 8.07 0.14 10.42
N CYS A 168 7.88 1.30 11.02
CA CYS A 168 6.57 1.80 11.46
C CYS A 168 6.14 3.00 10.60
N PRO A 169 4.88 3.09 10.15
CA PRO A 169 3.85 2.05 10.21
C PRO A 169 4.04 0.99 9.11
N SER A 170 3.69 -0.27 9.39
CA SER A 170 3.65 -1.34 8.37
C SER A 170 2.60 -2.39 8.72
N ILE A 171 2.18 -3.16 7.70
CA ILE A 171 1.25 -4.27 7.86
C ILE A 171 2.03 -5.58 7.81
N VAL A 172 1.86 -6.44 8.81
CA VAL A 172 2.63 -7.66 8.98
C VAL A 172 1.71 -8.87 9.08
N PHE A 173 1.89 -9.82 8.17
CA PHE A 173 1.30 -11.15 8.26
C PHE A 173 2.28 -12.06 9.02
N THR A 174 1.88 -12.54 10.18
CA THR A 174 2.74 -13.34 11.07
C THR A 174 1.91 -14.16 12.07
N ARG A 175 2.58 -15.03 12.83
CA ARG A 175 2.03 -15.63 14.06
C ARG A 175 2.66 -14.94 15.25
N LEU A 176 1.85 -14.66 16.26
CA LEU A 176 2.33 -14.28 17.57
C LEU A 176 2.23 -15.51 18.48
N ILE A 177 3.32 -15.85 19.15
CA ILE A 177 3.32 -16.87 20.20
C ILE A 177 3.54 -16.21 21.55
N ARG A 178 2.80 -16.66 22.55
CA ARG A 178 2.97 -16.19 23.93
C ARG A 178 3.92 -17.12 24.68
N LEU A 179 5.04 -16.59 25.14
CA LEU A 179 5.94 -17.26 26.08
C LEU A 179 5.96 -16.48 27.40
N GLY A 180 5.46 -17.09 28.47
CA GLY A 180 5.28 -16.41 29.75
C GLY A 180 4.35 -15.19 29.63
N ASN A 181 4.89 -14.01 29.90
CA ASN A 181 4.14 -12.74 29.92
C ASN A 181 4.28 -11.90 28.64
N GLN A 182 5.05 -12.37 27.65
CA GLN A 182 5.32 -11.60 26.44
C GLN A 182 4.89 -12.34 25.17
N TYR A 183 4.51 -11.59 24.15
CA TYR A 183 4.35 -12.11 22.80
C TYR A 183 5.66 -11.96 22.03
N GLU A 184 5.94 -12.90 21.14
CA GLU A 184 7.06 -12.82 20.21
C GLU A 184 6.61 -13.28 18.82
N LEU A 185 7.34 -12.85 17.79
CA LEU A 185 7.13 -13.31 16.42
C LEU A 185 7.44 -14.82 16.32
N PHE A 186 6.54 -15.57 15.70
CA PHE A 186 6.68 -17.02 15.54
C PHE A 186 6.68 -17.45 14.07
N GLY A 187 7.86 -17.82 13.59
CA GLY A 187 8.05 -18.23 12.21
C GLY A 187 8.28 -17.07 11.26
N PRO A 188 8.22 -17.32 9.94
CA PRO A 188 8.42 -16.29 8.93
C PRO A 188 7.23 -15.34 8.92
N TYR A 189 7.52 -14.06 8.69
CA TYR A 189 6.54 -13.02 8.50
C TYR A 189 6.67 -12.39 7.12
N LYS A 190 5.58 -11.77 6.65
CA LYS A 190 5.59 -10.92 5.45
C LYS A 190 5.15 -9.52 5.84
N VAL A 191 5.98 -8.55 5.46
CA VAL A 191 5.73 -7.12 5.70
C VAL A 191 5.24 -6.50 4.40
N PHE A 192 4.22 -5.68 4.53
CA PHE A 192 3.65 -4.85 3.48
C PHE A 192 3.67 -3.40 3.94
N VAL A 193 3.78 -2.51 2.96
CA VAL A 193 3.77 -1.06 3.19
C VAL A 193 2.39 -0.63 3.68
N HIS A 194 2.34 0.38 4.53
CA HIS A 194 1.10 0.77 5.22
C HIS A 194 0.00 1.26 4.26
N GLU A 195 0.38 1.76 3.08
CA GLU A 195 -0.51 2.20 2.00
C GLU A 195 -1.44 1.07 1.52
N MET A 196 -1.04 -0.19 1.70
CA MET A 196 -1.87 -1.35 1.35
C MET A 196 -2.97 -1.64 2.38
N ARG A 197 -2.99 -0.97 3.54
CA ARG A 197 -3.91 -1.25 4.66
C ARG A 197 -5.37 -1.24 4.24
N GLY A 198 -5.80 -0.20 3.52
CA GLY A 198 -7.19 -0.06 3.10
C GLY A 198 -7.64 -1.22 2.21
N GLU A 199 -6.83 -1.58 1.23
CA GLU A 199 -7.15 -2.70 0.33
C GLU A 199 -7.13 -4.05 1.05
N ILE A 200 -6.20 -4.25 1.99
CA ILE A 200 -6.13 -5.46 2.82
C ILE A 200 -7.39 -5.59 3.67
N LEU A 201 -7.88 -4.51 4.30
CA LEU A 201 -9.12 -4.53 5.09
C LEU A 201 -10.33 -4.95 4.24
N VAL A 202 -10.46 -4.42 3.02
CA VAL A 202 -11.53 -4.81 2.09
C VAL A 202 -11.45 -6.31 1.77
N GLN A 203 -10.25 -6.87 1.58
CA GLN A 203 -10.12 -8.31 1.37
C GLN A 203 -10.47 -9.11 2.64
N LEU A 204 -10.11 -8.62 3.84
CA LEU A 204 -10.47 -9.28 5.10
C LEU A 204 -12.00 -9.38 5.27
N GLU A 205 -12.74 -8.32 4.93
CA GLU A 205 -14.21 -8.30 4.92
C GLU A 205 -14.80 -9.23 3.85
N LYS A 206 -14.18 -9.30 2.68
CA LYS A 206 -14.64 -10.19 1.60
C LYS A 206 -14.56 -11.67 1.98
N TYR A 207 -13.51 -12.06 2.70
CA TYR A 207 -13.23 -13.46 3.01
C TYR A 207 -13.63 -13.87 4.44
N THR A 208 -14.29 -13.02 5.23
CA THR A 208 -14.56 -13.28 6.66
C THR A 208 -15.40 -14.54 6.91
N HIS A 209 -16.18 -14.97 5.91
CA HIS A 209 -17.00 -16.18 5.97
C HIS A 209 -16.31 -17.45 5.45
N GLN A 210 -15.07 -17.36 4.94
CA GLN A 210 -14.34 -18.49 4.37
C GLN A 210 -13.35 -19.10 5.36
N LYS A 211 -13.24 -20.44 5.32
CA LYS A 211 -12.21 -21.19 6.05
C LYS A 211 -10.84 -20.88 5.44
N ASP A 212 -9.84 -20.63 6.27
CA ASP A 212 -8.45 -20.29 5.87
C ASP A 212 -8.28 -18.99 5.05
N HIS A 213 -9.19 -18.04 5.24
CA HIS A 213 -9.19 -16.72 4.58
C HIS A 213 -7.86 -15.94 4.70
N MET A 214 -7.08 -16.16 5.76
CA MET A 214 -5.80 -15.47 5.98
C MET A 214 -4.76 -15.75 4.88
N LEU A 215 -4.67 -16.98 4.38
CA LEU A 215 -3.75 -17.29 3.28
C LEU A 215 -4.24 -16.69 1.95
N GLN A 216 -5.55 -16.61 1.74
CA GLN A 216 -6.12 -15.94 0.56
C GLN A 216 -5.79 -14.45 0.54
N VAL A 217 -5.98 -13.78 1.68
CA VAL A 217 -5.64 -12.36 1.82
C VAL A 217 -4.13 -12.15 1.70
N LEU A 218 -3.31 -13.03 2.26
CA LEU A 218 -1.86 -12.99 2.06
C LEU A 218 -1.48 -13.15 0.59
N GLY A 219 -2.07 -14.14 -0.10
CA GLY A 219 -1.83 -14.43 -1.52
C GLY A 219 -2.16 -13.23 -2.40
N TRP A 220 -3.34 -12.65 -2.18
CA TRP A 220 -3.75 -11.39 -2.81
C TRP A 220 -2.76 -10.27 -2.50
N SER A 221 -2.35 -10.09 -1.24
CA SER A 221 -1.40 -9.05 -0.83
C SER A 221 -0.03 -9.22 -1.48
N ILE A 222 0.45 -10.45 -1.65
CA ILE A 222 1.71 -10.76 -2.35
C ILE A 222 1.59 -10.38 -3.83
N ASN A 223 0.50 -10.78 -4.49
CA ASN A 223 0.28 -10.45 -5.90
C ASN A 223 0.15 -8.93 -6.08
N ARG A 224 -0.57 -8.28 -5.17
CA ARG A 224 -0.70 -6.83 -5.13
C ARG A 224 0.63 -6.11 -4.93
N ALA A 225 1.46 -6.56 -4.01
CA ALA A 225 2.80 -6.02 -3.80
C ALA A 225 3.70 -6.28 -5.03
N LYS A 226 3.56 -7.43 -5.70
CA LYS A 226 4.24 -7.71 -6.97
C LYS A 226 3.74 -6.81 -8.09
N GLU A 227 2.46 -6.49 -8.16
CA GLU A 227 1.91 -5.50 -9.10
C GLU A 227 2.47 -4.11 -8.80
N MET A 228 2.46 -3.68 -7.53
CA MET A 228 3.05 -2.40 -7.13
C MET A 228 4.53 -2.33 -7.49
N LYS A 229 5.29 -3.42 -7.26
CA LYS A 229 6.71 -3.51 -7.67
C LYS A 229 6.91 -3.66 -9.17
N LYS A 230 6.04 -4.35 -9.89
CA LYS A 230 6.05 -4.43 -11.36
C LYS A 230 5.72 -3.09 -11.95
N ILE A 231 4.79 -2.34 -11.36
CA ILE A 231 4.48 -0.97 -11.71
C ILE A 231 5.70 -0.13 -11.41
N GLU A 232 6.26 -0.17 -10.20
CA GLU A 232 7.50 0.54 -9.83
C GLU A 232 8.70 0.19 -10.71
N LYS A 233 8.81 -1.08 -11.14
CA LYS A 233 9.85 -1.56 -12.06
C LYS A 233 9.57 -1.17 -13.50
N LEU A 234 8.35 -1.28 -14.03
CA LEU A 234 7.93 -0.73 -15.34
C LEU A 234 8.12 0.79 -15.38
N VAL A 235 7.92 1.43 -14.23
CA VAL A 235 8.16 2.84 -13.96
C VAL A 235 9.66 3.14 -13.89
N SER A 236 10.52 2.17 -13.62
CA SER A 236 11.99 2.30 -13.52
C SER A 236 12.75 1.54 -14.61
N THR A 237 12.07 0.96 -15.59
CA THR A 237 12.68 0.24 -16.72
C THR A 237 13.03 1.27 -17.78
N PRO A 238 14.23 1.21 -18.38
CA PRO A 238 14.53 2.03 -19.54
C PRO A 238 13.49 1.82 -20.65
N PRO A 239 13.20 2.83 -21.48
CA PRO A 239 12.01 2.89 -22.33
C PRO A 239 11.94 1.85 -23.47
N GLU A 240 12.99 1.07 -23.70
CA GLU A 240 13.13 0.17 -24.85
C GLU A 240 12.12 -0.99 -24.88
N LEU A 241 11.52 -1.37 -23.73
CA LEU A 241 10.50 -2.43 -23.67
C LEU A 241 9.06 -1.95 -23.78
N LEU A 242 8.81 -0.65 -24.01
CA LEU A 242 7.46 -0.11 -24.21
C LEU A 242 6.99 -0.20 -25.67
N GLU A 243 7.86 -0.59 -26.61
CA GLU A 243 7.54 -0.62 -28.04
C GLU A 243 6.71 -1.86 -28.46
N ASP A 244 6.86 -3.00 -27.77
CA ASP A 244 6.38 -4.29 -28.26
C ASP A 244 4.87 -4.58 -28.05
N GLY A 245 4.12 -3.60 -27.53
CA GLY A 245 2.68 -3.72 -27.28
C GLY A 245 1.81 -2.60 -27.87
N MET A 246 2.38 -1.68 -28.64
CA MET A 246 1.67 -0.48 -29.12
C MET A 246 0.80 -0.77 -30.35
N LYS A 247 -0.48 -1.12 -30.15
CA LYS A 247 -1.50 -1.15 -31.25
C LYS A 247 -2.14 0.21 -31.56
N GLU A 248 -1.87 1.23 -30.74
CA GLU A 248 -2.40 2.58 -30.97
C GLU A 248 -1.23 3.54 -31.10
N THR A 249 -1.23 4.32 -32.19
CA THR A 249 -0.33 5.45 -32.40
C THR A 249 -0.59 6.47 -31.28
N PRO A 250 0.36 6.69 -30.36
CA PRO A 250 0.24 7.75 -29.37
C PRO A 250 0.47 9.07 -30.12
N PHE A 251 -0.59 9.65 -30.68
CA PHE A 251 -0.52 10.95 -31.33
C PHE A 251 -1.23 11.99 -30.47
N PHE A 252 -0.46 12.95 -29.98
CA PHE A 252 -0.94 14.25 -29.54
C PHE A 252 -1.02 15.14 -30.78
N SER A 253 -2.13 15.84 -31.01
CA SER A 253 -2.19 16.86 -32.06
C SER A 253 -1.02 17.83 -31.84
N ALA A 254 -0.23 18.08 -32.87
CA ALA A 254 0.81 19.10 -32.87
C ALA A 254 0.19 20.39 -32.32
N VAL A 255 0.52 20.73 -31.08
CA VAL A 255 0.26 22.07 -30.57
C VAL A 255 1.32 22.89 -31.25
N GLU A 256 0.97 23.56 -32.35
CA GLU A 256 1.83 24.59 -32.91
C GLU A 256 2.24 25.53 -31.76
N PRO A 257 3.54 25.87 -31.65
CA PRO A 257 4.03 26.73 -30.58
C PRO A 257 3.40 28.11 -30.74
N THR A 258 2.23 28.28 -30.15
CA THR A 258 1.60 29.57 -29.97
C THR A 258 2.38 30.27 -28.87
N THR A 259 2.93 31.43 -29.25
CA THR A 259 3.79 32.35 -28.52
C THR A 259 3.69 32.23 -26.99
N VAL A 260 4.72 31.67 -26.37
CA VAL A 260 4.89 31.74 -24.93
C VAL A 260 5.41 33.14 -24.60
N ASP A 261 4.53 34.04 -24.15
CA ASP A 261 4.85 35.46 -23.90
C ASP A 261 5.81 35.70 -22.70
N GLN A 262 6.08 34.68 -21.88
CA GLN A 262 6.89 34.81 -20.65
C GLN A 262 8.08 33.84 -20.66
N THR A 263 9.28 34.37 -20.46
CA THR A 263 10.52 33.58 -20.40
C THR A 263 10.79 33.07 -18.99
N LEU A 264 11.38 31.87 -18.91
CA LEU A 264 11.88 31.32 -17.64
C LEU A 264 13.28 31.84 -17.31
N PRO A 265 13.69 31.79 -16.02
CA PRO A 265 15.07 32.07 -15.66
C PRO A 265 16.04 31.20 -16.44
N LYS A 266 17.15 31.79 -16.92
CA LYS A 266 18.15 31.10 -17.74
C LYS A 266 18.66 29.80 -17.11
N HIS A 267 18.82 29.77 -15.79
CA HIS A 267 19.29 28.58 -15.09
C HIS A 267 18.27 27.43 -15.15
N ILE A 268 16.97 27.71 -15.12
CA ILE A 268 15.92 26.68 -15.25
C ILE A 268 15.90 26.12 -16.67
N THR A 269 15.95 26.99 -17.68
CA THR A 269 16.01 26.56 -19.08
C THR A 269 17.24 25.68 -19.32
N ARG A 270 18.40 26.07 -18.79
CA ARG A 270 19.64 25.29 -18.89
C ARG A 270 19.50 23.92 -18.23
N GLN A 271 18.90 23.83 -17.04
CA GLN A 271 18.68 22.56 -16.34
C GLN A 271 17.75 21.61 -17.11
N LEU A 272 16.72 22.14 -17.78
CA LEU A 272 15.84 21.33 -18.64
C LEU A 272 16.58 20.81 -19.88
N GLU A 273 17.46 21.63 -20.46
CA GLU A 273 18.32 21.24 -21.60
C GLU A 273 19.37 20.21 -21.19
N GLU A 274 20.03 20.40 -20.04
CA GLU A 274 21.00 19.45 -19.46
C GLU A 274 20.33 18.08 -19.24
N PHE A 275 19.17 18.04 -18.57
CA PHE A 275 18.40 16.80 -18.42
C PHE A 275 18.03 16.18 -19.77
N PHE A 276 17.63 16.99 -20.76
CA PHE A 276 17.28 16.47 -22.08
C PHE A 276 18.49 15.80 -22.76
N ASN A 277 19.65 16.44 -22.75
CA ASN A 277 20.85 15.91 -23.40
C ASN A 277 21.39 14.67 -22.66
N GLU A 278 21.44 14.70 -21.32
CA GLU A 278 21.95 13.59 -20.53
C GLU A 278 21.03 12.37 -20.52
N PHE A 279 19.71 12.59 -20.45
CA PHE A 279 18.75 11.52 -20.23
C PHE A 279 17.96 11.13 -21.48
N VAL A 280 17.58 12.09 -22.33
CA VAL A 280 16.63 11.86 -23.44
C VAL A 280 17.36 11.55 -24.75
N GLU A 281 18.53 12.14 -24.99
CA GLU A 281 19.25 12.05 -26.28
C GLU A 281 19.63 10.61 -26.68
N GLN A 282 19.83 9.73 -25.70
CA GLN A 282 20.14 8.31 -25.90
C GLN A 282 19.00 7.47 -26.50
N PHE A 283 17.76 7.99 -26.57
CA PHE A 283 16.61 7.21 -27.04
C PHE A 283 16.35 7.32 -28.54
N HIS A 284 15.61 6.35 -29.10
CA HIS A 284 15.13 6.41 -30.48
C HIS A 284 14.23 7.64 -30.74
N GLU A 285 14.20 8.12 -31.98
CA GLU A 285 13.55 9.38 -32.40
C GLU A 285 12.09 9.52 -31.92
N LYS A 286 11.29 8.46 -32.04
CA LYS A 286 9.89 8.45 -31.58
C LYS A 286 9.78 8.61 -30.06
N THR A 287 10.65 7.95 -29.32
CA THR A 287 10.71 8.02 -27.85
C THR A 287 11.17 9.40 -27.39
N ARG A 288 12.21 9.97 -28.03
CA ARG A 288 12.68 11.34 -27.76
C ARG A 288 11.57 12.37 -27.88
N SER A 289 10.75 12.27 -28.92
CA SER A 289 9.60 13.16 -29.12
C SER A 289 8.62 13.15 -27.94
N TYR A 290 8.33 11.99 -27.33
CA TYR A 290 7.42 11.94 -26.17
C TYR A 290 7.99 12.60 -24.93
N TYR A 291 9.28 12.42 -24.65
CA TYR A 291 9.95 13.07 -23.54
C TYR A 291 10.07 14.59 -23.77
N GLN A 292 10.40 15.00 -25.00
CA GLN A 292 10.46 16.41 -25.39
C GLN A 292 9.12 17.11 -25.16
N ASN A 293 8.02 16.50 -25.60
CA ASN A 293 6.68 17.03 -25.42
C ASN A 293 6.29 17.13 -23.93
N SER A 294 6.69 16.14 -23.13
CA SER A 294 6.43 16.13 -21.69
C SER A 294 7.19 17.27 -20.97
N ILE A 295 8.45 17.49 -21.35
CA ILE A 295 9.26 18.62 -20.85
C ILE A 295 8.65 19.95 -21.32
N PHE A 296 8.18 20.03 -22.56
CA PHE A 296 7.53 21.23 -23.08
C PHE A 296 6.24 21.58 -22.33
N LEU A 297 5.41 20.58 -21.96
CA LEU A 297 4.21 20.82 -21.15
C LEU A 297 4.55 21.34 -19.76
N LEU A 298 5.61 20.81 -19.14
CA LEU A 298 6.13 21.37 -17.88
C LEU A 298 6.56 22.81 -18.08
N TYR A 299 7.42 23.07 -19.08
CA TYR A 299 7.93 24.40 -19.43
C TYR A 299 6.78 25.40 -19.61
N LYS A 300 5.77 25.03 -20.41
CA LYS A 300 4.59 25.87 -20.68
C LYS A 300 3.85 26.21 -19.39
N TYR A 301 3.61 25.22 -18.51
CA TYR A 301 2.94 25.47 -17.24
C TYR A 301 3.72 26.42 -16.33
N ILE A 302 5.02 26.16 -16.13
CA ILE A 302 5.83 26.98 -15.21
C ILE A 302 6.05 28.39 -15.76
N SER A 303 6.21 28.52 -17.09
CA SER A 303 6.30 29.82 -17.76
C SER A 303 5.01 30.61 -17.59
N GLN A 304 3.85 30.03 -17.92
CA GLN A 304 2.55 30.73 -17.82
C GLN A 304 2.19 31.12 -16.39
N ARG A 305 2.59 30.31 -15.40
CA ARG A 305 2.17 30.50 -14.01
C ARG A 305 3.14 31.37 -13.20
N TYR A 306 4.43 31.27 -13.45
CA TYR A 306 5.47 31.87 -12.61
C TYR A 306 6.44 32.78 -13.36
N GLY A 307 6.61 32.59 -14.67
CA GLY A 307 7.54 33.34 -15.52
C GLY A 307 8.96 33.37 -14.95
N GLU A 308 9.61 34.54 -15.02
CA GLU A 308 10.98 34.77 -14.53
C GLU A 308 11.13 34.64 -13.01
N SER A 309 10.03 34.55 -12.25
CA SER A 309 10.12 34.35 -10.79
C SER A 309 10.23 32.88 -10.40
N PHE A 310 10.17 31.94 -11.35
CA PHE A 310 10.10 30.52 -11.05
C PHE A 310 11.34 29.99 -10.33
N ASN A 311 11.11 29.13 -9.34
CA ASN A 311 12.09 28.26 -8.71
C ASN A 311 11.43 26.92 -8.40
N TRP A 312 12.22 25.84 -8.27
CA TRP A 312 11.67 24.50 -8.09
C TRP A 312 10.89 24.34 -6.77
N GLU A 313 11.21 25.11 -5.73
CA GLU A 313 10.51 25.11 -4.44
C GLU A 313 9.04 25.56 -4.54
N LYS A 314 8.70 26.37 -5.55
CA LYS A 314 7.29 26.76 -5.83
C LYS A 314 6.41 25.58 -6.26
N LEU A 315 7.01 24.45 -6.66
CA LEU A 315 6.28 23.21 -6.96
C LEU A 315 6.05 22.37 -5.68
N ASN A 316 5.25 22.91 -4.77
CA ASN A 316 4.76 22.16 -3.61
C ASN A 316 3.61 21.19 -3.99
N GLU A 317 3.13 20.40 -3.02
CA GLU A 317 2.09 19.39 -3.23
C GLU A 317 0.80 19.95 -3.87
N ASP A 318 0.35 21.15 -3.47
CA ASP A 318 -0.85 21.78 -4.02
C ASP A 318 -0.61 22.26 -5.46
N ALA A 319 0.54 22.90 -5.72
CA ALA A 319 0.92 23.35 -7.05
C ALA A 319 1.04 22.19 -8.04
N LEU A 320 1.62 21.07 -7.60
CA LEU A 320 1.76 19.83 -8.38
C LEU A 320 0.42 19.13 -8.59
N SER A 321 -0.45 19.09 -7.57
CA SER A 321 -1.79 18.52 -7.69
C SER A 321 -2.64 19.28 -8.71
N ARG A 322 -2.58 20.63 -8.70
CA ARG A 322 -3.29 21.46 -9.70
C ARG A 322 -2.67 21.33 -11.09
N PHE A 323 -1.35 21.28 -11.18
CA PHE A 323 -0.65 21.09 -12.45
C PHE A 323 -1.05 19.78 -13.13
N LEU A 324 -0.87 18.66 -12.43
CA LEU A 324 -1.05 17.32 -12.98
C LEU A 324 -2.51 16.91 -13.05
N GLY A 325 -3.30 17.28 -12.03
CA GLY A 325 -4.70 16.89 -11.90
C GLY A 325 -5.69 17.78 -12.65
N VAL A 326 -5.32 19.01 -13.00
CA VAL A 326 -6.24 19.96 -13.67
C VAL A 326 -5.63 20.51 -14.94
N TRP A 327 -4.55 21.30 -14.83
CA TRP A 327 -4.00 22.04 -15.97
C TRP A 327 -3.55 21.12 -17.10
N TYR A 328 -2.89 20.01 -16.78
CA TYR A 328 -2.43 19.02 -17.75
C TYR A 328 -3.59 18.40 -18.53
N LEU A 329 -4.69 18.06 -17.84
CA LEU A 329 -5.88 17.50 -18.49
C LEU A 329 -6.56 18.53 -19.40
N ASP A 330 -6.44 19.82 -19.13
CA ASP A 330 -7.03 20.90 -19.93
C ASP A 330 -6.23 21.23 -21.22
N GLN A 331 -5.01 20.70 -21.39
CA GLN A 331 -4.17 21.00 -22.58
C GLN A 331 -4.63 20.36 -23.90
N GLY A 332 -5.80 19.71 -23.95
CA GLY A 332 -6.39 19.12 -25.15
C GLY A 332 -6.54 17.60 -25.08
N LYS A 333 -6.14 16.88 -26.15
CA LYS A 333 -6.26 15.41 -26.25
C LYS A 333 -5.20 14.71 -25.39
N VAL A 334 -5.54 14.44 -24.13
CA VAL A 334 -4.73 13.63 -23.22
C VAL A 334 -5.09 12.15 -23.35
N THR A 335 -4.10 11.29 -23.56
CA THR A 335 -4.29 9.83 -23.64
C THR A 335 -3.81 9.12 -22.37
N PRO A 336 -4.32 7.90 -22.07
CA PRO A 336 -3.86 7.12 -20.93
C PRO A 336 -2.35 6.81 -20.99
N ASN A 337 -1.85 6.40 -22.16
CA ASN A 337 -0.43 6.09 -22.34
C ASN A 337 0.44 7.35 -22.29
N GLY A 338 -0.02 8.44 -22.90
CA GLY A 338 0.66 9.73 -22.78
C GLY A 338 0.76 10.23 -21.34
N SER A 339 -0.29 10.03 -20.54
CA SER A 339 -0.29 10.37 -19.11
C SER A 339 0.73 9.57 -18.30
N LYS A 340 0.92 8.28 -18.64
CA LYS A 340 1.97 7.46 -18.02
C LYS A 340 3.36 7.96 -18.39
N ILE A 341 3.60 8.25 -19.67
CA ILE A 341 4.88 8.76 -20.15
C ILE A 341 5.18 10.11 -19.49
N PHE A 342 4.23 11.04 -19.50
CA PHE A 342 4.36 12.36 -18.90
C PHE A 342 4.74 12.29 -17.41
N LEU A 343 3.99 11.53 -16.61
CA LEU A 343 4.29 11.36 -15.18
C LEU A 343 5.68 10.73 -14.96
N ASN A 344 6.09 9.79 -15.81
CA ASN A 344 7.41 9.18 -15.71
C ASN A 344 8.53 10.15 -16.11
N THR A 345 8.35 10.95 -17.16
CA THR A 345 9.32 11.99 -17.54
C THR A 345 9.55 12.96 -16.40
N LEU A 346 8.48 13.47 -15.77
CA LEU A 346 8.59 14.36 -14.62
C LEU A 346 9.28 13.69 -13.43
N LYS A 347 8.95 12.42 -13.17
CA LYS A 347 9.60 11.64 -12.12
C LYS A 347 11.11 11.54 -12.35
N TYR A 348 11.54 11.28 -13.59
CA TYR A 348 12.98 11.21 -13.92
C TYR A 348 13.66 12.56 -13.78
N LEU A 349 13.05 13.63 -14.32
CA LEU A 349 13.57 14.99 -14.20
C LEU A 349 13.73 15.40 -12.73
N PHE A 350 12.70 15.21 -11.91
CA PHE A 350 12.74 15.63 -10.51
C PHE A 350 13.71 14.79 -9.67
N ARG A 351 13.86 13.49 -9.96
CA ARG A 351 14.91 12.67 -9.34
C ARG A 351 16.30 13.15 -9.73
N TRP A 352 16.52 13.45 -11.01
CA TRP A 352 17.80 13.97 -11.49
C TRP A 352 18.15 15.30 -10.80
N LEU A 353 17.19 16.23 -10.70
CA LEU A 353 17.37 17.48 -9.94
C LEU A 353 17.74 17.24 -8.46
N GLN A 354 17.21 16.20 -7.83
CA GLN A 354 17.56 15.86 -6.45
C GLN A 354 18.96 15.22 -6.35
N GLN A 355 19.31 14.37 -7.31
CA GLN A 355 20.62 13.69 -7.36
C GLN A 355 21.76 14.67 -7.59
N GLU A 356 21.54 15.68 -8.43
CA GLU A 356 22.49 16.77 -8.68
C GLU A 356 22.46 17.86 -7.59
N GLU A 357 21.75 17.62 -6.48
CA GLU A 357 21.60 18.55 -5.36
C GLU A 357 21.04 19.95 -5.77
N ILE A 358 20.29 20.01 -6.88
CA ILE A 358 19.69 21.24 -7.41
C ILE A 358 18.38 21.57 -6.69
N SER A 359 17.56 20.56 -6.37
CA SER A 359 16.25 20.75 -5.73
C SER A 359 15.65 19.49 -5.11
N ASP A 360 14.98 19.65 -3.97
CA ASP A 360 14.20 18.61 -3.29
C ASP A 360 12.75 18.49 -3.78
N VAL A 361 12.42 19.08 -4.93
CA VAL A 361 11.06 19.04 -5.52
C VAL A 361 10.52 17.61 -5.68
N TYR A 362 11.41 16.62 -5.81
CA TYR A 362 11.03 15.22 -5.91
C TYR A 362 10.28 14.70 -4.66
N GLU A 363 10.59 15.17 -3.45
CA GLU A 363 9.90 14.74 -2.23
C GLU A 363 8.44 15.17 -2.22
N ASN A 364 8.16 16.40 -2.68
CA ASN A 364 6.79 16.89 -2.85
C ASN A 364 6.08 16.16 -3.99
N PHE A 365 6.77 15.93 -5.10
CA PHE A 365 6.22 15.23 -6.25
C PHE A 365 5.88 13.79 -5.95
N LYS A 366 6.71 13.06 -5.20
CA LYS A 366 6.48 11.65 -4.85
C LYS A 366 5.11 11.43 -4.20
N LYS A 367 4.69 12.33 -3.31
CA LYS A 367 3.39 12.25 -2.63
C LYS A 367 2.22 12.37 -3.60
N VAL A 368 2.28 13.33 -4.52
CA VAL A 368 1.25 13.54 -5.56
C VAL A 368 1.28 12.44 -6.62
N TYR A 369 2.48 11.99 -7.00
CA TYR A 369 2.71 10.97 -8.01
C TYR A 369 2.06 9.63 -7.63
N VAL A 370 2.18 9.20 -6.38
CA VAL A 370 1.56 7.95 -5.89
C VAL A 370 0.03 7.97 -6.06
N LEU A 371 -0.59 9.13 -5.87
CA LEU A 371 -2.04 9.32 -6.07
C LEU A 371 -2.42 9.32 -7.57
N LEU A 372 -1.58 9.90 -8.42
CA LEU A 372 -1.89 10.15 -9.83
C LEU A 372 -1.45 9.06 -10.81
N ILE A 373 -0.50 8.21 -10.44
CA ILE A 373 0.07 7.20 -11.36
C ILE A 373 -0.98 6.28 -11.99
N ARG A 374 -2.11 6.04 -11.31
CA ARG A 374 -3.24 5.27 -11.84
C ARG A 374 -4.46 6.11 -12.15
N THR A 375 -4.77 7.09 -11.30
CA THR A 375 -5.96 7.91 -11.46
C THR A 375 -5.86 8.85 -12.65
N LEU A 376 -4.67 9.35 -13.01
CA LEU A 376 -4.50 10.24 -14.15
C LEU A 376 -4.71 9.53 -15.50
N PRO A 377 -4.08 8.37 -15.80
CA PRO A 377 -4.41 7.60 -17.00
C PRO A 377 -5.86 7.14 -17.07
N ALA A 378 -6.45 6.74 -15.93
CA ALA A 378 -7.86 6.38 -15.86
C ALA A 378 -8.75 7.59 -16.17
N THR A 379 -8.46 8.76 -15.59
CA THR A 379 -9.17 10.01 -15.85
C THR A 379 -9.08 10.41 -17.31
N ALA A 380 -7.92 10.26 -17.94
CA ALA A 380 -7.77 10.50 -19.38
C ALA A 380 -8.70 9.59 -20.21
N LYS A 381 -8.79 8.29 -19.87
CA LYS A 381 -9.69 7.33 -20.52
C LYS A 381 -11.16 7.72 -20.31
N VAL A 382 -11.54 8.07 -19.08
CA VAL A 382 -12.90 8.49 -18.72
C VAL A 382 -13.26 9.81 -19.40
N LYS A 383 -12.32 10.76 -19.48
CA LYS A 383 -12.52 12.05 -20.16
C LYS A 383 -12.90 11.84 -21.62
N THR A 384 -12.13 11.03 -22.34
CA THR A 384 -12.43 10.69 -23.74
C THR A 384 -13.78 10.00 -23.87
N TRP A 385 -14.05 9.00 -23.02
CA TRP A 385 -15.32 8.29 -23.03
C TRP A 385 -16.52 9.20 -22.73
N MET A 386 -16.40 10.09 -21.74
CA MET A 386 -17.45 11.04 -21.37
C MET A 386 -17.74 12.06 -22.46
N MET A 387 -16.71 12.52 -23.17
CA MET A 387 -16.88 13.42 -24.31
C MET A 387 -17.57 12.73 -25.49
N GLU A 388 -17.38 11.42 -25.66
CA GLU A 388 -17.96 10.63 -26.76
C GLU A 388 -19.36 10.07 -26.46
N TYR A 389 -19.59 9.57 -25.24
CA TYR A 389 -20.78 8.80 -24.86
C TYR A 389 -21.50 9.34 -23.62
N GLY A 390 -20.86 10.21 -22.83
CA GLY A 390 -21.38 10.68 -21.55
C GLY A 390 -22.40 11.80 -21.62
N VAL A 391 -22.59 12.41 -22.81
CA VAL A 391 -23.53 13.51 -23.03
C VAL A 391 -24.75 13.01 -23.80
N ASN A 392 -25.94 13.20 -23.25
CA ASN A 392 -27.18 12.96 -23.98
C ASN A 392 -27.78 14.28 -24.44
N LYS A 393 -28.04 14.40 -25.75
CA LYS A 393 -28.52 15.64 -26.38
C LYS A 393 -30.04 15.70 -26.51
N GLN A 394 -30.77 14.73 -25.96
CA GLN A 394 -32.23 14.70 -26.06
C GLN A 394 -32.90 15.33 -24.85
N ILE A 395 -33.69 16.37 -25.16
CA ILE A 395 -34.75 17.06 -24.40
C ILE A 395 -34.39 18.51 -24.03
N GLY A 396 -35.26 19.41 -24.48
CA GLY A 396 -35.26 20.84 -24.16
C GLY A 396 -36.11 21.16 -22.94
N HIS A 397 -35.76 22.28 -22.29
CA HIS A 397 -36.49 22.97 -21.21
C HIS A 397 -36.49 22.33 -19.81
N ALA A 398 -35.35 21.82 -19.34
CA ALA A 398 -35.09 21.63 -17.90
C ALA A 398 -34.08 22.69 -17.41
N ASP A 399 -34.16 23.11 -16.14
CA ASP A 399 -33.19 24.03 -15.52
C ASP A 399 -31.78 23.40 -15.55
N GLU A 400 -30.88 24.01 -16.34
CA GLU A 400 -29.48 23.58 -16.41
C GLU A 400 -28.68 24.15 -15.26
N SER A 401 -28.03 23.27 -14.50
CA SER A 401 -27.07 23.66 -13.47
C SER A 401 -25.65 23.47 -14.00
N ILE A 402 -24.89 24.54 -14.11
CA ILE A 402 -23.47 24.51 -14.48
C ILE A 402 -22.64 24.44 -13.20
N GLY A 403 -21.70 23.51 -13.15
CA GLY A 403 -20.88 23.34 -11.95
C GLY A 403 -19.83 22.25 -12.07
N VAL A 404 -19.25 21.92 -10.91
CA VAL A 404 -18.34 20.80 -10.74
C VAL A 404 -19.02 19.78 -9.85
N TYR A 405 -19.14 18.56 -10.36
CA TYR A 405 -19.91 17.49 -9.73
C TYR A 405 -19.02 16.28 -9.48
N GLN A 406 -19.18 15.61 -8.36
CA GLN A 406 -18.44 14.37 -8.10
C GLN A 406 -19.22 13.19 -8.68
N LEU A 407 -18.62 12.48 -9.63
CA LEU A 407 -19.13 11.22 -10.15
C LEU A 407 -18.52 10.06 -9.35
N GLY A 408 -19.37 9.11 -8.97
CA GLY A 408 -18.99 7.80 -8.46
C GLY A 408 -19.90 6.71 -9.02
N VAL A 409 -19.70 5.47 -8.57
CA VAL A 409 -20.55 4.33 -8.93
C VAL A 409 -21.09 3.69 -7.66
N SER A 410 -22.39 3.43 -7.65
CA SER A 410 -23.10 2.71 -6.59
C SER A 410 -23.45 1.28 -7.04
N SER A 411 -24.03 0.48 -6.15
CA SER A 411 -24.53 -0.86 -6.48
C SER A 411 -25.60 -0.86 -7.59
N THR A 412 -26.26 0.28 -7.83
CA THR A 412 -27.32 0.45 -8.84
C THR A 412 -26.86 1.20 -10.09
N GLY A 413 -25.58 1.59 -10.17
CA GLY A 413 -25.03 2.32 -11.33
C GLY A 413 -24.37 3.67 -10.98
N PRO A 414 -24.01 4.48 -11.98
CA PRO A 414 -23.32 5.75 -11.79
C PRO A 414 -24.19 6.77 -11.05
N VAL A 415 -23.58 7.52 -10.14
CA VAL A 415 -24.23 8.55 -9.32
C VAL A 415 -23.40 9.83 -9.31
N ALA A 416 -24.06 10.99 -9.25
CA ALA A 416 -23.43 12.30 -9.15
C ALA A 416 -23.85 12.99 -7.85
N TYR A 417 -22.89 13.59 -7.16
CA TYR A 417 -23.13 14.40 -5.97
C TYR A 417 -23.53 15.83 -6.38
N ILE A 418 -24.79 16.20 -6.11
CA ILE A 418 -25.40 17.47 -6.51
C ILE A 418 -26.17 18.03 -5.30
N LYS A 419 -25.91 19.27 -4.88
CA LYS A 419 -26.63 19.97 -3.80
C LYS A 419 -26.86 19.08 -2.56
N ASP A 420 -25.79 18.49 -2.06
CA ASP A 420 -25.73 17.62 -0.88
C ASP A 420 -26.42 16.25 -0.95
N HIS A 421 -26.79 15.80 -2.16
CA HIS A 421 -27.41 14.50 -2.36
C HIS A 421 -26.75 13.73 -3.52
N TRP A 422 -26.74 12.40 -3.43
CA TRP A 422 -26.35 11.52 -4.53
C TRP A 422 -27.55 11.24 -5.41
N LEU A 423 -27.47 11.62 -6.69
CA LEU A 423 -28.51 11.37 -7.68
C LEU A 423 -28.03 10.35 -8.73
N PRO A 424 -28.90 9.42 -9.17
CA PRO A 424 -28.57 8.50 -10.26
C PRO A 424 -28.26 9.26 -11.54
N VAL A 425 -27.22 8.86 -12.25
CA VAL A 425 -26.84 9.46 -13.54
C VAL A 425 -27.36 8.58 -14.66
N GLN A 426 -28.18 9.14 -15.55
CA GLN A 426 -28.69 8.42 -16.71
C GLN A 426 -27.62 8.35 -17.81
N MET A 427 -26.86 7.25 -17.82
CA MET A 427 -25.81 6.96 -18.81
C MET A 427 -25.95 5.56 -19.37
N GLU A 428 -25.81 5.43 -20.69
CA GLU A 428 -25.71 4.13 -21.33
C GLU A 428 -24.27 3.61 -21.21
N ARG A 429 -24.10 2.40 -20.68
CA ARG A 429 -22.85 1.61 -20.73
C ARG A 429 -21.63 2.21 -19.99
N PHE A 430 -21.80 2.71 -18.78
CA PHE A 430 -20.66 3.06 -17.93
C PHE A 430 -19.80 1.82 -17.61
N PRO A 431 -18.50 1.78 -17.97
CA PRO A 431 -17.65 0.62 -17.73
C PRO A 431 -17.48 0.28 -16.24
N SER A 432 -17.65 -1.00 -15.88
CA SER A 432 -17.49 -1.49 -14.51
C SER A 432 -16.05 -1.39 -13.99
N GLU A 433 -15.06 -1.23 -14.88
CA GLU A 433 -13.65 -1.03 -14.54
C GLU A 433 -13.39 0.22 -13.68
N TRP A 434 -14.33 1.17 -13.65
CA TRP A 434 -14.20 2.44 -12.93
C TRP A 434 -15.09 2.51 -11.68
N ALA A 435 -15.70 1.39 -11.28
CA ALA A 435 -16.68 1.37 -10.19
C ALA A 435 -16.13 1.87 -8.84
N GLU A 436 -14.83 1.69 -8.59
CA GLU A 436 -14.18 2.07 -7.34
C GLU A 436 -13.50 3.46 -7.41
N ILE A 437 -13.53 4.15 -8.56
CA ILE A 437 -12.82 5.42 -8.77
C ILE A 437 -13.83 6.57 -8.85
N ARG A 438 -13.54 7.65 -8.14
CA ARG A 438 -14.32 8.89 -8.20
C ARG A 438 -13.65 9.92 -9.10
N PHE A 439 -14.46 10.72 -9.78
CA PHE A 439 -14.02 11.76 -10.69
C PHE A 439 -14.75 13.06 -10.40
N TRP A 440 -14.08 14.19 -10.58
CA TRP A 440 -14.72 15.49 -10.68
C TRP A 440 -15.08 15.75 -12.15
N ILE A 441 -16.33 16.08 -12.42
CA ILE A 441 -16.80 16.45 -13.75
C ILE A 441 -17.18 17.91 -13.72
N LYS A 442 -16.55 18.71 -14.56
CA LYS A 442 -16.96 20.07 -14.85
C LYS A 442 -17.88 20.06 -16.06
N GLY A 443 -19.08 20.59 -15.91
CA GLY A 443 -20.08 20.54 -16.98
C GLY A 443 -21.43 21.12 -16.60
N ALA A 444 -22.41 20.89 -17.47
CA ALA A 444 -23.81 21.22 -17.25
C ALA A 444 -24.59 19.92 -17.02
N ILE A 445 -25.44 19.94 -15.98
CA ILE A 445 -26.33 18.83 -15.64
C ILE A 445 -27.77 19.34 -15.68
N GLN A 446 -28.66 18.50 -16.20
CA GLN A 446 -30.10 18.62 -16.05
C GLN A 446 -30.60 17.59 -15.02
N VAL A 447 -31.50 18.02 -14.13
CA VAL A 447 -32.08 17.17 -13.10
C VAL A 447 -33.56 16.94 -13.42
N ASP A 448 -33.98 15.69 -13.45
CA ASP A 448 -35.37 15.29 -13.68
C ASP A 448 -35.91 14.49 -12.47
N SER A 449 -37.18 14.05 -12.54
CA SER A 449 -37.80 13.26 -11.47
C SER A 449 -37.23 11.84 -11.31
N LYS A 450 -36.35 11.39 -12.21
CA LYS A 450 -35.76 10.04 -12.26
C LYS A 450 -34.25 10.03 -11.97
N GLY A 451 -33.59 11.19 -11.90
CA GLY A 451 -32.17 11.33 -11.65
C GLY A 451 -31.59 12.58 -12.30
N CYS A 452 -30.36 12.47 -12.80
CA CYS A 452 -29.65 13.56 -13.46
C CYS A 452 -28.94 13.09 -14.74
N GLN A 453 -28.68 14.02 -15.65
CA GLN A 453 -28.01 13.74 -16.91
C GLN A 453 -27.08 14.89 -17.30
N PHE A 454 -25.92 14.57 -17.87
CA PHE A 454 -24.99 15.57 -18.36
C PHE A 454 -25.41 16.06 -19.74
N SER A 455 -25.75 17.35 -19.85
CA SER A 455 -26.02 18.01 -21.13
C SER A 455 -24.74 18.57 -21.77
N LYS A 456 -23.70 18.80 -20.96
CA LYS A 456 -22.37 19.20 -21.43
C LYS A 456 -21.28 18.70 -20.47
N VAL A 457 -20.19 18.16 -21.01
CA VAL A 457 -18.97 17.85 -20.25
C VAL A 457 -17.83 18.71 -20.78
N GLU A 458 -17.27 19.56 -19.92
CA GLU A 458 -16.15 20.45 -20.25
C GLU A 458 -14.81 19.86 -19.77
N GLY A 459 -14.82 19.16 -18.64
CA GLY A 459 -13.62 18.57 -18.06
C GLY A 459 -13.93 17.41 -17.15
N VAL A 460 -12.98 16.48 -17.05
CA VAL A 460 -13.00 15.37 -16.10
C VAL A 460 -11.64 15.35 -15.40
N TYR A 461 -11.64 15.29 -14.07
CA TYR A 461 -10.46 15.42 -13.23
C TYR A 461 -10.43 14.33 -12.15
N PRO A 462 -9.24 13.88 -11.72
CA PRO A 462 -9.12 12.89 -10.66
C PRO A 462 -9.50 13.50 -9.31
N VAL A 463 -10.08 12.70 -8.43
CA VAL A 463 -10.23 13.08 -7.02
C VAL A 463 -8.91 12.82 -6.30
N ILE A 464 -8.17 13.90 -5.98
CA ILE A 464 -6.91 13.83 -5.24
C ILE A 464 -7.20 14.09 -3.76
N LEU A 465 -7.32 13.02 -2.96
CA LEU A 465 -7.47 13.14 -1.50
C LEU A 465 -6.09 13.24 -0.86
N VAL A 466 -5.61 14.46 -0.66
CA VAL A 466 -4.45 14.71 0.21
C VAL A 466 -4.96 14.68 1.65
N ASP A 467 -4.27 13.98 2.57
CA ASP A 467 -4.66 13.58 3.94
C ASP A 467 -5.35 14.64 4.85
N LYS A 468 -5.47 15.90 4.45
CA LYS A 468 -6.16 16.96 5.20
C LYS A 468 -7.69 16.88 5.20
N GLN A 469 -8.32 16.03 4.37
CA GLN A 469 -9.79 15.94 4.31
C GLN A 469 -10.41 14.72 5.01
N LEU A 470 -9.61 13.76 5.49
CA LEU A 470 -10.11 12.61 6.26
C LEU A 470 -10.64 12.98 7.66
N GLN A 471 -10.42 14.22 8.13
CA GLN A 471 -10.97 14.68 9.41
C GLN A 471 -12.39 15.24 9.33
N VAL A 472 -12.96 15.46 8.13
CA VAL A 472 -14.29 16.10 7.99
C VAL A 472 -15.37 15.13 7.51
N SER A 473 -15.01 13.99 6.93
CA SER A 473 -15.97 13.04 6.35
C SER A 473 -16.35 11.85 7.24
N ASN A 474 -15.78 11.72 8.45
CA ASN A 474 -16.16 10.67 9.41
C ASN A 474 -17.31 11.07 10.37
N SER A 475 -18.06 12.13 10.07
CA SER A 475 -19.30 12.43 10.78
C SER A 475 -20.52 12.14 9.89
N LYS A 476 -21.21 11.03 10.20
CA LYS A 476 -22.49 10.56 9.65
C LYS A 476 -22.35 10.01 8.21
N TYR A 477 -22.58 8.73 7.96
CA TYR A 477 -23.78 7.93 8.27
C TYR A 477 -23.45 6.49 8.61
#